data_AF-A0A538EFV1-F1
#
_entry.id   AF-A0A538EFV1-F1
#
_cell.length_a   1.000
_cell.length_b   1.000
_cell.length_c   1.000
_cell.angle_alpha   90.00
_cell.angle_beta   90.00
_cell.angle_gamma   90.00
#
_symmetry.space_group_name_H-M   'P 1'
#
loop_
_entity.id
_entity.type
_entity.pdbx_description
1 polymer ?
#
loop_
_entity_poly.entity_id
_entity_poly.type
_entity_poly.pdbx_seq_one_letter_code
_entity_poly.pdbx_strand_id
1 'polypeptide(L)'
;ERYWSPGVMRAFDSFVDDLSNWYIRRSRRRFWSSDKVALWTLRHALLRSVQVIGPVMPFLAEFLWRRLRADEAPESVFLEPWPEVRPRDEELLREVGEVRRIVELGRQARGDAGLKLRQPLRRLVVEGAGPARRHADEIAEELRVKEVEFAPVEAMEVRVKPNLPLLGPKLGKELGAVRSALEAGEFEQLEGGGVRVNGHELRADEVLVERRGREGWALAADEALTIAMTTELDDDLRREGRVYELIHRVNTMRKDAGLELTDRIRLTLPTSDADLIEHADWIKEEVLATDVATDGGSEPEIAKVS
;
A
#
# COMPACT_ATOMS: atom_id res chain seq x y z
N GLU A 1 -15.05 -28.27 -11.43
CA GLU A 1 -16.45 -28.46 -11.88
C GLU A 1 -16.72 -27.92 -13.29
N ARG A 2 -16.42 -26.66 -13.60
CA ARG A 2 -16.65 -26.08 -14.94
C ARG A 2 -15.49 -26.26 -15.94
N TYR A 3 -14.48 -27.06 -15.59
CA TYR A 3 -13.27 -27.30 -16.40
C TYR A 3 -12.55 -26.04 -16.89
N TRP A 4 -12.60 -24.96 -16.11
CA TRP A 4 -12.08 -23.65 -16.53
C TRP A 4 -10.72 -23.32 -15.91
N SER A 5 -9.66 -23.94 -16.44
CA SER A 5 -8.28 -23.78 -15.94
C SER A 5 -7.77 -22.33 -15.93
N PRO A 6 -8.07 -21.45 -16.92
CA PRO A 6 -7.68 -20.04 -16.85
C PRO A 6 -8.26 -19.29 -15.65
N GLY A 7 -9.47 -19.63 -15.21
CA GLY A 7 -10.07 -19.05 -14.01
C GLY A 7 -9.32 -19.44 -12.74
N VAL A 8 -8.91 -20.71 -12.63
CA VAL A 8 -8.11 -21.21 -11.51
C VAL A 8 -6.76 -20.50 -11.44
N MET A 9 -6.07 -20.34 -12.57
CA MET A 9 -4.77 -19.64 -12.60
C MET A 9 -4.89 -18.19 -12.14
N ARG A 10 -5.87 -17.43 -12.65
CA ARG A 10 -6.07 -16.03 -12.21
C ARG A 10 -6.39 -15.92 -10.71
N ALA A 11 -7.22 -16.83 -10.19
CA ALA A 11 -7.53 -16.85 -8.76
C ALA A 11 -6.32 -17.23 -7.92
N PHE A 12 -5.51 -18.19 -8.37
CA PHE A 12 -4.27 -18.59 -7.70
C PHE A 12 -3.24 -17.46 -7.70
N ASP A 13 -3.04 -16.77 -8.83
CA ASP A 13 -2.13 -15.63 -8.92
C ASP A 13 -2.54 -14.51 -7.97
N SER A 14 -3.82 -14.15 -7.94
CA SER A 14 -4.35 -13.17 -6.99
C SER A 14 -4.17 -13.59 -5.53
N PHE A 15 -4.36 -14.87 -5.21
CA PHE A 15 -4.14 -15.39 -3.87
C PHE A 15 -2.65 -15.33 -3.47
N VAL A 16 -1.74 -15.70 -4.38
CA VAL A 16 -0.30 -15.65 -4.13
C VAL A 16 0.17 -14.20 -3.94
N ASP A 17 -0.35 -13.27 -4.75
CA ASP A 17 -0.09 -11.84 -4.59
C ASP A 17 -0.55 -11.35 -3.20
N ASP A 18 -1.77 -11.68 -2.81
CA ASP A 18 -2.32 -11.36 -1.49
C ASP A 18 -1.47 -11.93 -0.34
N LEU A 19 -1.15 -13.22 -0.41
CA LEU A 19 -0.39 -13.89 0.64
C LEU A 19 1.01 -13.29 0.77
N SER A 20 1.66 -12.97 -0.35
CA SER A 20 3.02 -12.43 -0.36
C SER A 20 3.06 -10.94 0.03
N ASN A 21 2.32 -10.10 -0.70
CA ASN A 21 2.42 -8.65 -0.64
C ASN A 21 1.60 -8.02 0.49
N TRP A 22 0.61 -8.73 1.02
CA TRP A 22 -0.15 -8.30 2.20
C TRP A 22 0.22 -9.11 3.43
N TYR A 23 -0.11 -10.40 3.46
CA TYR A 23 -0.04 -11.16 4.71
C TYR A 23 1.40 -11.38 5.20
N ILE A 24 2.28 -11.91 4.34
CA ILE A 24 3.67 -12.20 4.71
C ILE A 24 4.42 -10.90 5.03
N ARG A 25 4.29 -9.88 4.18
CA ARG A 25 4.96 -8.59 4.39
C ARG A 25 4.56 -7.95 5.72
N ARG A 26 3.27 -7.90 6.05
CA ARG A 26 2.78 -7.33 7.32
C ARG A 26 3.13 -8.20 8.54
N SER A 27 3.24 -9.51 8.36
CA SER A 27 3.46 -10.45 9.46
C SER A 27 4.94 -10.75 9.74
N ARG A 28 5.90 -10.09 9.08
CA ARG A 28 7.35 -10.36 9.27
C ARG A 28 7.79 -10.34 10.73
N ARG A 29 7.40 -9.30 11.49
CA ARG A 29 7.70 -9.20 12.93
C ARG A 29 7.16 -10.39 13.71
N ARG A 30 5.93 -10.81 13.40
CA ARG A 30 5.28 -11.98 14.02
C ARG A 30 6.00 -13.28 13.69
N PHE A 31 6.56 -13.40 12.48
CA PHE A 31 7.38 -14.56 12.12
C PHE A 31 8.72 -14.57 12.85
N TRP A 32 9.39 -13.42 12.96
CA TRP A 32 10.64 -13.31 13.74
C TRP A 32 10.44 -13.63 15.22
N SER A 33 9.29 -13.26 15.79
CA SER A 33 8.91 -13.63 17.16
C SER A 33 8.35 -15.05 17.30
N SER A 34 8.36 -15.85 16.24
CA SER A 34 7.80 -17.22 16.21
C SER A 34 6.35 -17.30 16.69
N ASP A 35 5.52 -16.32 16.33
CA ASP A 35 4.09 -16.29 16.61
C ASP A 35 3.42 -17.52 15.98
N LYS A 36 2.94 -18.43 16.85
CA LYS A 36 2.35 -19.71 16.45
C LYS A 36 1.10 -19.54 15.58
N VAL A 37 0.28 -18.51 15.84
CA VAL A 37 -0.94 -18.27 15.08
C VAL A 37 -0.59 -17.77 13.67
N ALA A 38 0.34 -16.82 13.57
CA ALA A 38 0.77 -16.30 12.27
C ALA A 38 1.38 -17.39 11.38
N LEU A 39 2.26 -18.22 11.96
CA LEU A 39 2.90 -19.34 11.27
C LEU A 39 1.91 -20.44 10.90
N TRP A 40 0.97 -20.77 11.79
CA TRP A 40 -0.07 -21.75 11.50
C TRP A 40 -0.96 -21.29 10.35
N THR A 41 -1.41 -20.03 10.34
CA THR A 41 -2.23 -19.46 9.27
C THR A 41 -1.49 -19.46 7.94
N LEU A 42 -0.20 -19.07 7.92
CA LEU A 42 0.63 -19.13 6.71
C LEU A 42 0.72 -20.56 6.17
N ARG A 43 1.05 -21.51 7.04
CA ARG A 43 1.17 -22.93 6.67
C ARG A 43 -0.15 -23.48 6.16
N HIS A 44 -1.26 -23.16 6.82
CA HIS A 44 -2.59 -23.56 6.40
C HIS A 44 -2.91 -23.04 5.00
N ALA A 45 -2.70 -21.74 4.76
CA ALA A 45 -2.95 -21.10 3.48
C ALA A 45 -2.11 -21.73 2.35
N LEU A 46 -0.82 -21.97 2.59
CA LEU A 46 0.08 -22.61 1.63
C LEU A 46 -0.32 -24.06 1.31
N LEU A 47 -0.67 -24.86 2.31
CA LEU A 47 -1.07 -26.25 2.07
C LEU A 47 -2.37 -26.34 1.26
N ARG A 48 -3.34 -25.46 1.55
CA ARG A 48 -4.59 -25.40 0.79
C ARG A 48 -4.37 -24.93 -0.65
N SER A 49 -3.50 -23.95 -0.86
CA SER A 49 -3.18 -23.49 -2.21
C SER A 49 -2.44 -24.56 -3.02
N VAL A 50 -1.54 -25.32 -2.38
CA VAL A 50 -0.84 -26.48 -2.97
C VAL A 50 -1.82 -27.58 -3.39
N GLN A 51 -2.82 -27.90 -2.57
CA GLN A 51 -3.88 -28.85 -2.94
C GLN A 51 -4.67 -28.39 -4.16
N VAL A 52 -5.07 -27.11 -4.20
CA VAL A 52 -5.88 -26.54 -5.28
C VAL A 52 -5.11 -26.50 -6.60
N ILE A 53 -3.82 -26.16 -6.57
CA ILE A 53 -3.01 -26.00 -7.78
C ILE A 53 -2.38 -27.31 -8.27
N GLY A 54 -2.41 -28.37 -7.45
CA GLY A 54 -1.84 -29.69 -7.76
C GLY A 54 -2.21 -30.25 -9.13
N PRO A 55 -3.49 -30.22 -9.57
CA PRO A 55 -3.88 -30.68 -10.89
C PRO A 55 -3.25 -29.90 -12.06
N VAL A 56 -2.81 -28.65 -11.83
CA VAL A 56 -2.19 -27.79 -12.85
C VAL A 56 -0.67 -27.82 -12.78
N MET A 57 -0.10 -27.82 -11.58
CA MET A 57 1.35 -27.79 -11.33
C MET A 57 1.79 -28.95 -10.42
N PRO A 58 1.70 -30.21 -10.89
CA PRO A 58 1.78 -31.37 -10.00
C PRO A 58 3.15 -31.54 -9.33
N PHE A 59 4.24 -31.29 -10.06
CA PHE A 59 5.58 -31.41 -9.51
C PHE A 59 5.88 -30.35 -8.45
N LEU A 60 5.43 -29.11 -8.67
CA LEU A 60 5.58 -28.03 -7.70
C LEU A 60 4.75 -28.31 -6.44
N ALA A 61 3.49 -28.72 -6.63
CA ALA A 61 2.60 -29.05 -5.54
C ALA A 61 3.16 -30.20 -4.68
N GLU A 62 3.62 -31.28 -5.30
CA GLU A 62 4.24 -32.42 -4.59
C GLU A 62 5.50 -32.00 -3.84
N PHE A 63 6.37 -31.21 -4.47
CA PHE A 63 7.59 -30.69 -3.85
C PHE A 63 7.29 -29.85 -2.60
N LEU A 64 6.33 -28.94 -2.69
CA LEU A 64 5.95 -28.07 -1.58
C LEU A 64 5.22 -28.85 -0.48
N TRP A 65 4.32 -29.77 -0.85
CA TRP A 65 3.58 -30.62 0.10
C TRP A 65 4.52 -31.41 1.00
N ARG A 66 5.50 -32.11 0.41
CA ARG A 66 6.47 -32.92 1.17
C ARG A 66 7.31 -32.11 2.16
N ARG A 67 7.47 -30.80 1.94
CA ARG A 67 8.22 -29.89 2.83
C ARG A 67 7.37 -29.23 3.91
N LEU A 68 6.07 -29.09 3.67
CA LEU A 68 5.18 -28.30 4.52
C LEU A 68 4.17 -29.16 5.30
N ARG A 69 3.92 -30.39 4.86
CA ARG A 69 2.96 -31.32 5.49
C ARG A 69 3.36 -31.62 6.94
N ALA A 70 2.37 -32.01 7.73
CA ALA A 70 2.63 -32.56 9.05
C ALA A 70 3.04 -34.02 8.88
N ASP A 71 3.74 -34.58 9.86
CA ASP A 71 4.20 -35.97 9.78
C ASP A 71 3.02 -36.95 9.63
N GLU A 72 1.87 -36.61 10.22
CA GLU A 72 0.63 -37.39 10.19
C GLU A 72 -0.20 -37.22 8.90
N ALA A 73 0.10 -36.22 8.07
CA ALA A 73 -0.60 -36.01 6.81
C ALA A 73 -0.10 -37.00 5.72
N PRO A 74 -0.90 -37.32 4.68
CA PRO A 74 -0.50 -38.21 3.60
C PRO A 74 0.83 -37.82 2.95
N GLU A 75 1.59 -38.80 2.47
CA GLU A 75 2.94 -38.57 1.93
C GLU A 75 2.96 -37.70 0.67
N SER A 76 1.88 -37.74 -0.12
CA SER A 76 1.70 -36.98 -1.36
C SER A 76 0.43 -36.14 -1.30
N VAL A 77 0.46 -34.96 -1.94
CA VAL A 77 -0.71 -34.08 -2.06
C VAL A 77 -1.87 -34.76 -2.79
N PHE A 78 -1.57 -35.72 -3.68
CA PHE A 78 -2.58 -36.43 -4.47
C PHE A 78 -3.30 -37.53 -3.69
N LEU A 79 -2.84 -37.83 -2.46
CA LEU A 79 -3.50 -38.75 -1.54
C LEU A 79 -4.36 -38.01 -0.50
N GLU A 80 -4.26 -36.69 -0.46
CA GLU A 80 -5.05 -35.85 0.43
C GLU A 80 -6.42 -35.55 -0.21
N PRO A 81 -7.52 -35.57 0.57
CA PRO A 81 -8.83 -35.19 0.06
C PRO A 81 -8.85 -33.77 -0.50
N TRP A 82 -9.69 -33.55 -1.51
CA TRP A 82 -9.93 -32.21 -2.02
C TRP A 82 -10.41 -31.28 -0.90
N PRO A 83 -9.89 -30.04 -0.78
CA PRO A 83 -10.25 -29.15 0.32
C PRO A 83 -11.74 -28.81 0.31
N GLU A 84 -12.37 -28.96 1.47
CA GLU A 84 -13.75 -28.54 1.71
C GLU A 84 -13.86 -27.02 1.79
N VAL A 85 -14.87 -26.47 1.11
CA VAL A 85 -15.19 -25.04 1.21
C VAL A 85 -15.93 -24.80 2.53
N ARG A 86 -15.33 -23.97 3.39
CA ARG A 86 -15.95 -23.54 4.65
C ARG A 86 -16.65 -22.20 4.50
N PRO A 87 -17.66 -21.91 5.34
CA PRO A 87 -18.22 -20.56 5.44
C PRO A 87 -17.10 -19.56 5.71
N ARG A 88 -17.09 -18.48 4.93
CA ARG A 88 -16.15 -17.37 5.08
C ARG A 88 -16.77 -16.29 5.95
N ASP A 89 -15.93 -15.59 6.70
CA ASP A 89 -16.34 -14.40 7.40
C ASP A 89 -16.51 -13.25 6.40
N GLU A 90 -17.73 -13.10 5.88
CA GLU A 90 -18.09 -12.09 4.89
C GLU A 90 -17.92 -10.67 5.44
N GLU A 91 -18.03 -10.48 6.76
CA GLU A 91 -17.83 -9.19 7.40
C GLU A 91 -16.35 -8.82 7.41
N LEU A 92 -15.48 -9.72 7.87
CA LEU A 92 -14.04 -9.52 7.82
C LEU A 92 -13.53 -9.30 6.38
N LEU A 93 -14.04 -10.07 5.42
CA LEU A 93 -13.64 -9.91 4.01
C LEU A 93 -14.01 -8.54 3.46
N ARG A 94 -15.19 -8.03 3.80
CA ARG A 94 -15.65 -6.70 3.37
C ARG A 94 -14.73 -5.60 3.90
N GLU A 95 -14.42 -5.67 5.18
CA GLU A 95 -13.57 -4.66 5.82
C GLU A 95 -12.13 -4.69 5.32
N VAL A 96 -11.52 -5.88 5.18
CA VAL A 96 -10.18 -5.99 4.61
C VAL A 96 -10.19 -5.48 3.16
N GLY A 97 -11.27 -5.74 2.42
CA GLY A 97 -11.48 -5.15 1.09
C GLY A 97 -11.47 -3.62 1.11
N GLU A 98 -12.16 -3.00 2.07
CA GLU A 98 -12.14 -1.54 2.25
C GLU A 98 -10.76 -1.01 2.69
N VAL A 99 -10.08 -1.68 3.61
CA VAL A 99 -8.70 -1.34 4.01
C VAL A 99 -7.78 -1.30 2.80
N ARG A 100 -7.85 -2.32 1.94
CA ARG A 100 -7.04 -2.39 0.71
C ARG A 100 -7.34 -1.23 -0.23
N ARG A 101 -8.62 -0.92 -0.45
CA ARG A 101 -9.04 0.24 -1.25
C ARG A 101 -8.51 1.57 -0.70
N ILE A 102 -8.61 1.78 0.61
CA ILE A 102 -8.06 2.98 1.27
C ILE A 102 -6.55 3.06 1.04
N VAL A 103 -5.82 1.95 1.19
CA VAL A 103 -4.36 1.91 0.99
C VAL A 103 -3.98 2.17 -0.48
N GLU A 104 -4.73 1.64 -1.43
CA GLU A 104 -4.51 1.88 -2.86
C GLU A 104 -4.73 3.36 -3.20
N LEU A 105 -5.84 3.94 -2.78
CA LEU A 105 -6.12 5.37 -2.97
C LEU A 105 -5.08 6.24 -2.25
N GLY A 106 -4.64 5.88 -1.04
CA GLY A 106 -3.59 6.58 -0.29
C GLY A 106 -2.25 6.58 -1.01
N ARG A 107 -1.86 5.45 -1.62
CA ARG A 107 -0.66 5.37 -2.44
C ARG A 107 -0.78 6.21 -3.70
N GLN A 108 -1.96 6.23 -4.32
CA GLN A 108 -2.24 7.09 -5.46
C GLN A 108 -2.12 8.58 -5.08
N ALA A 109 -2.82 9.03 -4.04
CA ALA A 109 -2.77 10.41 -3.55
C ALA A 109 -1.33 10.86 -3.26
N ARG A 110 -0.54 10.01 -2.56
CA ARG A 110 0.88 10.25 -2.32
C ARG A 110 1.68 10.39 -3.62
N GLY A 111 1.48 9.47 -4.56
CA GLY A 111 2.17 9.47 -5.85
C GLY A 111 1.88 10.72 -6.66
N ASP A 112 0.61 11.11 -6.75
CA ASP A 112 0.15 12.31 -7.47
C ASP A 112 0.70 13.60 -6.85
N ALA A 113 0.89 13.61 -5.52
CA ALA A 113 1.53 14.71 -4.80
C ALA A 113 3.07 14.66 -4.80
N GLY A 114 3.70 13.66 -5.44
CA GLY A 114 5.16 13.51 -5.47
C GLY A 114 5.79 13.12 -4.13
N LEU A 115 4.99 12.61 -3.18
CA LEU A 115 5.43 12.22 -1.84
C LEU A 115 6.01 10.81 -1.86
N LYS A 116 7.21 10.64 -1.28
CA LYS A 116 7.85 9.33 -1.16
C LYS A 116 7.04 8.39 -0.27
N LEU A 117 6.93 7.12 -0.67
CA LEU A 117 6.21 6.08 0.11
C LEU A 117 6.81 5.83 1.50
N ARG A 118 8.10 6.11 1.70
CA ARG A 118 8.79 5.96 2.99
C ARG A 118 8.82 7.21 3.84
N GLN A 119 8.24 8.32 3.36
CA GLN A 119 8.08 9.55 4.14
C GLN A 119 6.80 9.46 4.98
N PRO A 120 6.89 9.42 6.31
CA PRO A 120 5.71 9.49 7.16
C PRO A 120 5.00 10.84 6.99
N LEU A 121 3.68 10.82 7.10
CA LEU A 121 2.84 12.01 7.10
C LEU A 121 2.04 12.08 8.40
N ARG A 122 1.54 13.26 8.74
CA ARG A 122 0.83 13.45 10.01
C ARG A 122 -0.52 12.75 10.01
N ARG A 123 -1.38 13.04 9.04
CA ARG A 123 -2.79 12.65 9.10
C ARG A 123 -3.33 12.17 7.77
N LEU A 124 -4.19 11.15 7.84
CA LEU A 124 -5.10 10.69 6.80
C LEU A 124 -6.52 10.92 7.26
N VAL A 125 -7.37 11.49 6.40
CA VAL A 125 -8.82 11.54 6.57
C VAL A 125 -9.45 10.64 5.53
N VAL A 126 -10.38 9.78 5.96
CA VAL A 126 -11.14 8.85 5.13
C VAL A 126 -12.61 9.18 5.25
N GLU A 127 -13.21 9.56 4.12
CA GLU A 127 -14.66 9.69 3.99
C GLU A 127 -15.21 8.45 3.27
N GLY A 128 -16.16 7.78 3.93
CA GLY A 128 -16.65 6.46 3.53
C GLY A 128 -15.97 5.32 4.31
N ALA A 129 -16.15 4.07 3.84
CA ALA A 129 -15.55 2.85 4.41
C ALA A 129 -15.71 2.72 5.94
N GLY A 130 -16.95 2.87 6.42
CA GLY A 130 -17.26 2.72 7.85
C GLY A 130 -16.76 1.41 8.47
N PRO A 131 -16.94 0.24 7.82
CA PRO A 131 -16.42 -1.03 8.31
C PRO A 131 -14.88 -1.05 8.52
N ALA A 132 -14.10 -0.38 7.67
CA ALA A 132 -12.64 -0.29 7.82
C ALA A 132 -12.17 0.47 9.07
N ARG A 133 -13.04 1.20 9.77
CA ARG A 133 -12.70 1.99 10.97
C ARG A 133 -11.98 1.18 12.05
N ARG A 134 -12.32 -0.11 12.19
CA ARG A 134 -11.68 -0.99 13.20
C ARG A 134 -10.25 -1.38 12.86
N HIS A 135 -9.80 -1.09 11.63
CA HIS A 135 -8.47 -1.39 11.11
C HIS A 135 -7.64 -0.12 10.86
N ALA A 136 -7.91 0.94 11.62
CA ALA A 136 -7.27 2.24 11.48
C ALA A 136 -5.74 2.15 11.64
N ASP A 137 -5.27 1.30 12.57
CA ASP A 137 -3.85 1.08 12.83
C ASP A 137 -3.18 0.39 11.64
N GLU A 138 -3.81 -0.62 11.04
CA GLU A 138 -3.29 -1.30 9.85
C GLU A 138 -3.17 -0.34 8.66
N ILE A 139 -4.17 0.54 8.48
CA ILE A 139 -4.15 1.59 7.46
C ILE A 139 -3.02 2.58 7.74
N ALA A 140 -2.86 3.01 9.00
CA ALA A 140 -1.85 3.95 9.43
C ALA A 140 -0.44 3.43 9.12
N GLU A 141 -0.18 2.16 9.43
CA GLU A 141 1.08 1.47 9.13
C GLU A 141 1.33 1.36 7.62
N GLU A 142 0.34 0.95 6.83
CA GLU A 142 0.49 0.77 5.38
C GLU A 142 0.78 2.10 4.66
N LEU A 143 0.09 3.16 5.07
CA LEU A 143 0.19 4.48 4.47
C LEU A 143 1.20 5.38 5.17
N ARG A 144 1.86 4.89 6.23
CA ARG A 144 2.82 5.64 7.07
C ARG A 144 2.26 6.99 7.48
N VAL A 145 1.10 6.97 8.12
CA VAL A 145 0.49 8.17 8.72
C VAL A 145 0.45 8.01 10.22
N LYS A 146 0.55 9.12 10.97
CA LYS A 146 0.47 9.08 12.44
C LYS A 146 -0.97 8.90 12.93
N GLU A 147 -1.93 9.44 12.19
CA GLU A 147 -3.34 9.41 12.55
C GLU A 147 -4.21 9.09 11.34
N VAL A 148 -5.23 8.25 11.56
CA VAL A 148 -6.27 7.95 10.59
C VAL A 148 -7.61 8.37 11.19
N GLU A 149 -8.25 9.33 10.56
CA GLU A 149 -9.55 9.83 10.97
C GLU A 149 -10.62 9.48 9.94
N PHE A 150 -11.76 8.99 10.39
CA PHE A 150 -12.90 8.69 9.53
C PHE A 150 -13.97 9.77 9.71
N ALA A 151 -13.96 10.74 8.81
CA ALA A 151 -14.77 11.96 8.82
C ALA A 151 -14.98 12.48 7.39
N PRO A 152 -15.96 13.38 7.15
CA PRO A 152 -16.10 14.04 5.86
C PRO A 152 -14.82 14.77 5.44
N VAL A 153 -14.45 14.67 4.16
CA VAL A 153 -13.23 15.31 3.65
C VAL A 153 -13.55 16.74 3.22
N GLU A 154 -13.28 17.68 4.11
CA GLU A 154 -13.44 19.13 3.82
C GLU A 154 -12.28 19.72 2.97
N ALA A 155 -11.27 18.91 2.67
CA ALA A 155 -10.04 19.31 1.99
C ALA A 155 -10.14 19.29 0.44
N MET A 156 -11.33 19.54 -0.12
CA MET A 156 -11.58 19.43 -1.56
C MET A 156 -11.75 20.79 -2.23
N GLU A 157 -11.10 20.96 -3.37
CA GLU A 157 -11.37 22.00 -4.36
C GLU A 157 -11.85 21.35 -5.65
N VAL A 158 -12.90 21.92 -6.24
CA VAL A 158 -13.41 21.50 -7.54
C VAL A 158 -12.70 22.32 -8.60
N ARG A 159 -11.84 21.66 -9.39
CA ARG A 159 -11.18 22.28 -10.53
C ARG A 159 -11.81 21.76 -11.81
N VAL A 160 -12.33 22.67 -12.62
CA VAL A 160 -12.89 22.32 -13.92
C VAL A 160 -11.81 22.55 -14.98
N LYS A 161 -11.60 21.58 -15.87
CA LYS A 161 -10.69 21.69 -17.01
C LYS A 161 -11.46 21.55 -18.31
N PRO A 162 -11.02 22.20 -19.39
CA PRO A 162 -11.63 22.00 -20.70
C PRO A 162 -11.28 20.60 -21.23
N ASN A 163 -12.26 19.89 -21.79
CA ASN A 163 -12.03 18.68 -22.57
C ASN A 163 -11.43 19.07 -23.93
N LEU A 164 -10.10 19.14 -24.01
CA LEU A 164 -9.37 19.69 -25.15
C LEU A 164 -9.75 19.05 -26.51
N PRO A 165 -9.93 17.72 -26.63
CA PRO A 165 -10.44 17.10 -27.86
C PRO A 165 -11.76 17.67 -28.39
N LEU A 166 -12.69 18.03 -27.50
CA LEU A 166 -14.01 18.56 -27.89
C LEU A 166 -14.01 20.08 -28.02
N LEU A 167 -13.34 20.78 -27.11
CA LEU A 167 -13.36 22.24 -27.04
C LEU A 167 -12.32 22.91 -27.94
N GLY A 168 -11.25 22.21 -28.32
CA GLY A 168 -10.25 22.71 -29.27
C GLY A 168 -10.87 23.17 -30.59
N PRO A 169 -11.64 22.31 -31.28
CA PRO A 169 -12.34 22.68 -32.51
C PRO A 169 -13.43 23.74 -32.31
N LYS A 170 -14.10 23.76 -31.14
CA LYS A 170 -15.25 24.64 -30.87
C LYS A 170 -14.84 26.08 -30.52
N LEU A 171 -13.80 26.26 -29.69
CA LEU A 171 -13.42 27.56 -29.14
C LEU A 171 -12.17 28.16 -29.80
N GLY A 172 -11.32 27.36 -30.45
CA GLY A 172 -10.14 27.84 -31.17
C GLY A 172 -9.27 28.80 -30.34
N LYS A 173 -9.26 30.08 -30.72
CA LYS A 173 -8.45 31.13 -30.06
C LYS A 173 -8.97 31.51 -28.66
N GLU A 174 -10.26 31.31 -28.38
CA GLU A 174 -10.88 31.64 -27.09
C GLU A 174 -10.61 30.57 -26.03
N LEU A 175 -10.11 29.39 -26.43
CA LEU A 175 -9.78 28.29 -25.53
C LEU A 175 -8.78 28.69 -24.43
N GLY A 176 -7.81 29.55 -24.75
CA GLY A 176 -6.83 30.03 -23.77
C GLY A 176 -7.46 30.85 -22.64
N ALA A 177 -8.41 31.72 -22.98
CA ALA A 177 -9.14 32.53 -22.01
C ALA A 177 -10.09 31.66 -21.17
N VAL A 178 -10.86 30.77 -21.81
CA VAL A 178 -11.74 29.82 -21.13
C VAL A 178 -10.95 28.92 -20.17
N ARG A 179 -9.80 28.38 -20.61
CA ARG A 179 -8.93 27.57 -19.75
C ARG A 179 -8.46 28.35 -18.52
N SER A 180 -8.02 29.59 -18.70
CA SER A 180 -7.51 30.41 -17.59
C SER A 180 -8.60 30.73 -16.57
N ALA A 181 -9.80 31.08 -17.03
CA ALA A 181 -10.95 31.33 -16.14
C ALA A 181 -11.41 30.06 -15.41
N LEU A 182 -11.46 28.92 -16.11
CA LEU A 182 -11.73 27.62 -15.48
C LEU A 182 -10.68 27.24 -14.43
N GLU A 183 -9.39 27.49 -14.69
CA GLU A 183 -8.31 27.25 -13.73
C GLU A 183 -8.35 28.19 -12.52
N ALA A 184 -8.88 29.41 -12.68
CA ALA A 184 -9.06 30.40 -11.62
C ALA A 184 -10.34 30.18 -10.78
N GLY A 185 -11.21 29.24 -11.16
CA GLY A 185 -12.50 29.03 -10.49
C GLY A 185 -13.59 30.04 -10.90
N GLU A 186 -13.35 30.82 -11.95
CA GLU A 186 -14.27 31.87 -12.44
C GLU A 186 -15.33 31.29 -13.40
N PHE A 187 -16.17 30.40 -12.88
CA PHE A 187 -17.25 29.77 -13.65
C PHE A 187 -18.51 29.55 -12.82
N GLU A 188 -19.66 29.51 -13.47
CA GLU A 188 -20.94 29.15 -12.86
C GLU A 188 -21.28 27.70 -13.20
N GLN A 189 -21.65 26.88 -12.22
CA GLN A 189 -22.23 25.56 -12.49
C GLN A 189 -23.66 25.68 -13.02
N LEU A 190 -23.96 24.94 -14.07
CA LEU A 190 -25.30 24.83 -14.66
C LEU A 190 -25.97 23.53 -14.20
N GLU A 191 -27.31 23.52 -14.21
CA GLU A 191 -28.07 22.28 -14.00
C GLU A 191 -27.67 21.23 -15.06
N GLY A 192 -27.46 19.99 -14.61
CA GLY A 192 -27.00 18.89 -15.48
C GLY A 192 -25.49 18.77 -15.65
N GLY A 193 -24.68 19.50 -14.86
CA GLY A 193 -23.21 19.31 -14.79
C GLY A 193 -22.42 20.07 -15.85
N GLY A 194 -23.06 20.97 -16.61
CA GLY A 194 -22.38 21.94 -17.46
C GLY A 194 -21.81 23.11 -16.66
N VAL A 195 -21.00 23.95 -17.32
CA VAL A 195 -20.47 25.19 -16.71
C VAL A 195 -20.58 26.37 -17.68
N ARG A 196 -20.83 27.56 -17.14
CA ARG A 196 -20.73 28.82 -17.87
C ARG A 196 -19.44 29.53 -17.48
N VAL A 197 -18.61 29.88 -18.45
CA VAL A 197 -17.31 30.54 -18.24
C VAL A 197 -17.01 31.49 -19.39
N ASN A 198 -16.59 32.73 -19.08
CA ASN A 198 -16.34 33.78 -20.08
C ASN A 198 -17.46 33.95 -21.13
N GLY A 199 -18.73 33.78 -20.73
CA GLY A 199 -19.87 33.90 -21.64
C GLY A 199 -20.16 32.68 -22.53
N HIS A 200 -19.37 31.60 -22.42
CA HIS A 200 -19.63 30.33 -23.10
C HIS A 200 -20.33 29.34 -22.18
N GLU A 201 -21.33 28.64 -22.71
CA GLU A 201 -21.93 27.47 -22.05
C GLU A 201 -21.27 26.19 -22.54
N LEU A 202 -20.67 25.45 -21.61
CA LEU A 202 -20.01 24.18 -21.84
C LEU A 202 -20.88 23.07 -21.27
N ARG A 203 -21.13 22.04 -22.08
CA ARG A 203 -21.86 20.84 -21.66
C ARG A 203 -21.00 19.97 -20.72
N ALA A 204 -21.64 19.06 -20.00
CA ALA A 204 -20.96 18.15 -19.08
C ALA A 204 -19.89 17.27 -19.76
N ASP A 205 -20.05 16.92 -21.04
CA ASP A 205 -19.05 16.17 -21.82
C ASP A 205 -17.86 17.05 -22.24
N GLU A 206 -18.06 18.36 -22.32
CA GLU A 206 -17.07 19.34 -22.78
C GLU A 206 -16.12 19.80 -21.67
N VAL A 207 -16.40 19.42 -20.41
CA VAL A 207 -15.54 19.75 -19.26
C VAL A 207 -15.19 18.51 -18.45
N LEU A 208 -13.99 18.54 -17.88
CA LEU A 208 -13.48 17.53 -16.98
C LEU A 208 -13.48 18.13 -15.57
N VAL A 209 -14.33 17.60 -14.70
CA VAL A 209 -14.38 18.02 -13.29
C VAL A 209 -13.37 17.18 -12.51
N GLU A 210 -12.25 17.79 -12.14
CA GLU A 210 -11.26 17.20 -11.25
C GLU A 210 -11.52 17.66 -9.81
N ARG A 211 -11.51 16.71 -8.87
CA ARG A 211 -11.45 17.02 -7.45
C ARG A 211 -9.97 17.02 -7.06
N ARG A 212 -9.47 18.13 -6.53
CA ARG A 212 -8.09 18.22 -6.01
C ARG A 212 -8.10 18.54 -4.53
N GLY A 213 -7.04 18.11 -3.84
CA GLY A 213 -6.79 18.55 -2.48
C GLY A 213 -6.54 20.06 -2.46
N ARG A 214 -7.04 20.73 -1.42
CA ARG A 214 -6.57 22.07 -1.05
C ARG A 214 -5.05 22.08 -0.88
N GLU A 215 -4.43 23.25 -0.92
CA GLU A 215 -3.01 23.37 -0.58
C GLU A 215 -2.70 22.69 0.77
N GLY A 216 -1.60 21.95 0.83
CA GLY A 216 -1.26 21.13 2.01
C GLY A 216 -1.94 19.76 2.07
N TRP A 217 -2.78 19.39 1.09
CA TRP A 217 -3.48 18.11 1.05
C TRP A 217 -3.27 17.32 -0.25
N ALA A 218 -2.99 16.03 -0.13
CA ALA A 218 -3.00 15.06 -1.22
C ALA A 218 -4.33 14.31 -1.19
N LEU A 219 -5.08 14.33 -2.30
CA LEU A 219 -6.44 13.79 -2.39
C LEU A 219 -6.51 12.67 -3.44
N ALA A 220 -7.23 11.59 -3.13
CA ALA A 220 -7.69 10.61 -4.11
C ALA A 220 -9.12 10.17 -3.76
N ALA A 221 -9.87 9.76 -4.77
CA ALA A 221 -11.24 9.28 -4.57
C ALA A 221 -11.61 8.23 -5.62
N ASP A 222 -12.50 7.32 -5.25
CA ASP A 222 -13.27 6.49 -6.16
C ASP A 222 -14.78 6.81 -6.04
N GLU A 223 -15.65 5.99 -6.62
CA GLU A 223 -17.11 6.20 -6.58
C GLU A 223 -17.71 6.21 -5.16
N ALA A 224 -17.08 5.52 -4.20
CA ALA A 224 -17.63 5.29 -2.87
C ALA A 224 -16.79 5.89 -1.74
N LEU A 225 -15.51 6.19 -1.99
CA LEU A 225 -14.52 6.55 -0.98
C LEU A 225 -13.75 7.79 -1.40
N THR A 226 -13.52 8.69 -0.47
CA THR A 226 -12.59 9.83 -0.65
C THR A 226 -11.57 9.82 0.47
N ILE A 227 -10.31 10.04 0.14
CA ILE A 227 -9.23 10.12 1.12
C ILE A 227 -8.38 11.37 0.90
N ALA A 228 -7.93 11.96 2.01
CA ALA A 228 -7.07 13.13 2.01
C ALA A 228 -5.93 12.98 3.01
N MET A 229 -4.72 13.34 2.61
CA MET A 229 -3.52 13.24 3.44
C MET A 229 -2.83 14.60 3.56
N THR A 230 -2.41 14.97 4.76
CA THR A 230 -1.61 16.19 4.97
C THR A 230 -0.23 16.03 4.35
N THR A 231 0.24 17.01 3.59
CA THR A 231 1.53 16.94 2.87
C THR A 231 2.67 17.69 3.57
N GLU A 232 2.35 18.53 4.55
CA GLU A 232 3.33 19.28 5.33
C GLU A 232 4.22 18.34 6.15
N LEU A 233 5.53 18.62 6.14
CA LEU A 233 6.53 17.87 6.88
C LEU A 233 7.12 18.76 7.97
N ASP A 234 7.07 18.29 9.21
CA ASP A 234 7.88 18.82 10.30
C ASP A 234 9.21 18.06 10.40
N ASP A 235 10.09 18.53 11.29
CA ASP A 235 11.43 17.96 11.42
C ASP A 235 11.43 16.53 11.95
N ASP A 236 10.44 16.17 12.77
CA ASP A 236 10.29 14.81 13.28
C ASP A 236 9.87 13.84 12.16
N LEU A 237 8.89 14.21 11.34
CA LEU A 237 8.49 13.43 10.16
C LEU A 237 9.66 13.28 9.17
N ARG A 238 10.46 14.33 8.96
CA ARG A 238 11.67 14.24 8.11
C ARG A 238 12.69 13.25 8.68
N ARG A 239 12.94 13.30 9.99
CA ARG A 239 13.87 12.38 10.68
C ARG A 239 13.39 10.94 10.59
N GLU A 240 12.12 10.67 10.87
CA GLU A 240 11.56 9.32 10.71
C GLU A 240 11.60 8.82 9.27
N GLY A 241 11.38 9.71 8.29
CA GLY A 241 11.56 9.39 6.87
C GLY A 241 12.98 8.89 6.57
N ARG A 242 14.00 9.53 7.15
CA ARG A 242 15.40 9.07 7.05
C ARG A 242 15.61 7.73 7.74
N VAL A 243 14.99 7.47 8.89
CA VAL A 243 15.04 6.15 9.55
C VAL A 243 14.46 5.06 8.64
N TYR A 244 13.31 5.29 8.00
CA TYR A 244 12.74 4.32 7.07
C TYR A 244 13.62 4.07 5.83
N GLU A 245 14.26 5.11 5.28
CA GLU A 245 15.22 4.97 4.18
C GLU A 245 16.45 4.17 4.62
N LEU A 246 16.98 4.43 5.82
CA LEU A 246 18.10 3.69 6.40
C LEU A 246 17.75 2.21 6.60
N ILE A 247 16.61 1.90 7.21
CA ILE A 247 16.12 0.52 7.39
C ILE A 247 16.00 -0.19 6.04
N HIS A 248 15.47 0.50 5.03
CA HIS A 248 15.35 -0.07 3.68
C HIS A 248 16.74 -0.37 3.09
N ARG A 249 17.67 0.58 3.18
CA ARG A 249 19.05 0.42 2.70
C ARG A 249 19.75 -0.75 3.40
N VAL A 250 19.67 -0.82 4.72
CA VAL A 250 20.30 -1.89 5.51
C VAL A 250 19.70 -3.25 5.16
N ASN A 251 18.38 -3.35 4.98
CA ASN A 251 17.76 -4.61 4.55
C ASN A 251 18.19 -5.04 3.14
N THR A 252 18.40 -4.08 2.22
CA THR A 252 19.00 -4.35 0.91
C THR A 252 20.44 -4.85 1.06
N MET A 253 21.27 -4.18 1.88
CA MET A 253 22.64 -4.63 2.16
C MET A 253 22.69 -6.03 2.76
N ARG A 254 21.78 -6.37 3.68
CA ARG A 254 21.67 -7.73 4.26
C ARG A 254 21.42 -8.78 3.19
N LYS A 255 20.50 -8.49 2.27
CA LYS A 255 20.19 -9.36 1.13
C LYS A 255 21.39 -9.51 0.20
N ASP A 256 22.06 -8.41 -0.13
CA ASP A 256 23.20 -8.39 -1.05
C ASP A 256 24.42 -9.12 -0.46
N ALA A 257 24.57 -9.08 0.87
CA ALA A 257 25.56 -9.87 1.61
C ALA A 257 25.20 -11.35 1.77
N GLY A 258 24.05 -11.80 1.23
CA GLY A 258 23.61 -13.19 1.30
C GLY A 258 23.21 -13.65 2.71
N LEU A 259 22.83 -12.72 3.60
CA LEU A 259 22.39 -13.05 4.94
C LEU A 259 21.01 -13.71 4.92
N GLU A 260 20.83 -14.70 5.78
CA GLU A 260 19.54 -15.35 5.99
C GLU A 260 18.56 -14.40 6.69
N LEU A 261 17.25 -14.65 6.52
CA LEU A 261 16.19 -13.79 7.05
C LEU A 261 16.27 -13.60 8.58
N THR A 262 16.82 -14.58 9.29
CA THR A 262 16.96 -14.59 10.76
C THR A 262 18.34 -14.21 11.26
N ASP A 263 19.31 -13.95 10.36
CA ASP A 263 20.66 -13.58 10.76
C ASP A 263 20.67 -12.26 11.53
N ARG A 264 21.47 -12.18 12.58
CA ARG A 264 21.65 -10.94 13.35
C ARG A 264 22.87 -10.18 12.86
N ILE A 265 22.83 -8.87 12.97
CA ILE A 265 23.95 -7.99 12.56
C ILE A 265 24.37 -7.03 13.67
N ARG A 266 25.55 -6.46 13.55
CA ARG A 266 25.88 -5.13 14.10
C ARG A 266 25.80 -4.14 12.96
N LEU A 267 25.20 -2.99 13.24
CA LEU A 267 25.05 -1.90 12.28
C LEU A 267 25.91 -0.72 12.74
N THR A 268 26.71 -0.20 11.83
CA THR A 268 27.44 1.05 12.06
C THR A 268 26.88 2.11 11.13
N LEU A 269 26.54 3.28 11.69
CA LEU A 269 25.98 4.41 10.95
C LEU A 269 27.06 5.43 10.58
N PRO A 270 26.96 6.04 9.39
CA PRO A 270 27.85 7.11 8.99
C PRO A 270 27.58 8.37 9.81
N THR A 271 28.54 9.30 9.82
CA THR A 271 28.40 10.58 10.55
C THR A 271 27.15 11.36 10.14
N SER A 272 26.79 11.29 8.85
CA SER A 272 25.60 11.97 8.31
C SER A 272 24.28 11.48 8.92
N ASP A 273 24.27 10.27 9.47
CA ASP A 273 23.10 9.63 10.08
C ASP A 273 23.24 9.46 11.60
N ALA A 274 24.22 10.14 12.21
CA ALA A 274 24.47 10.06 13.64
C ALA A 274 23.26 10.49 14.49
N ASP A 275 22.44 11.42 13.99
CA ASP A 275 21.21 11.86 14.64
C ASP A 275 20.12 10.77 14.68
N LEU A 276 20.21 9.75 13.82
CA LEU A 276 19.27 8.64 13.82
C LEU A 276 19.51 7.65 14.97
N ILE A 277 20.60 7.81 15.73
CA ILE A 277 20.88 7.00 16.91
C ILE A 277 19.80 7.14 17.99
N GLU A 278 19.08 8.26 18.01
CA GLU A 278 17.92 8.46 18.90
C GLU A 278 16.79 7.44 18.63
N HIS A 279 16.78 6.85 17.43
CA HIS A 279 15.85 5.80 17.02
C HIS A 279 16.51 4.41 16.96
N ALA A 280 17.63 4.20 17.65
CA ALA A 280 18.40 2.96 17.58
C ALA A 280 17.57 1.71 17.89
N ASP A 281 16.69 1.75 18.89
CA ASP A 281 15.86 0.58 19.26
C ASP A 281 14.91 0.19 18.13
N TRP A 282 14.24 1.19 17.53
CA TRP A 282 13.38 0.97 16.37
C TRP A 282 14.17 0.41 15.17
N ILE A 283 15.36 0.96 14.89
CA ILE A 283 16.24 0.45 13.83
C ILE A 283 16.66 -0.99 14.11
N LYS A 284 17.07 -1.31 15.34
CA LYS A 284 17.50 -2.65 15.77
C LYS A 284 16.42 -3.69 15.53
N GLU A 285 15.18 -3.38 15.93
CA GLU A 285 14.03 -4.26 15.74
C GLU A 285 13.75 -4.54 14.26
N GLU A 286 13.83 -3.52 13.40
CA GLU A 286 13.48 -3.62 11.98
C GLU A 286 14.54 -4.31 11.10
N VAL A 287 15.79 -4.34 11.55
CA VAL A 287 16.92 -4.90 10.78
C VAL A 287 17.61 -6.07 11.48
N LEU A 288 17.03 -6.57 12.59
CA LEU A 288 17.60 -7.60 13.46
C LEU A 288 19.03 -7.27 13.91
N ALA A 289 19.31 -5.99 14.18
CA ALA A 289 20.60 -5.58 14.71
C ALA A 289 20.66 -5.82 16.23
N THR A 290 21.79 -6.33 16.69
CA THR A 290 22.10 -6.48 18.12
C THR A 290 22.68 -5.19 18.70
N ASP A 291 23.35 -4.41 17.86
CA ASP A 291 23.93 -3.14 18.22
C ASP A 291 23.90 -2.15 17.05
N VAL A 292 23.82 -0.86 17.39
CA VAL A 292 23.87 0.26 16.45
C VAL A 292 24.86 1.27 16.99
N ALA A 293 25.92 1.53 16.25
CA ALA A 293 26.98 2.47 16.63
C ALA A 293 27.20 3.51 15.53
N THR A 294 28.01 4.52 15.83
CA THR A 294 28.50 5.51 14.84
C THR A 294 30.02 5.45 14.84
N ASP A 295 30.67 5.44 13.68
CA ASP A 295 32.14 5.29 13.57
C ASP A 295 32.85 6.37 12.75
N GLY A 296 32.15 7.43 12.37
CA GLY A 296 32.76 8.50 11.58
C GLY A 296 32.83 8.20 10.07
N GLY A 297 32.38 7.02 9.62
CA GLY A 297 32.36 6.63 8.22
C GLY A 297 31.43 7.46 7.33
N SER A 298 31.56 7.28 6.01
CA SER A 298 30.70 7.92 4.99
C SER A 298 29.50 7.06 4.59
N GLU A 299 29.54 5.75 4.84
CA GLU A 299 28.46 4.81 4.55
C GLU A 299 28.16 3.92 5.77
N PRO A 300 26.93 3.43 5.92
CA PRO A 300 26.59 2.42 6.90
C PRO A 300 27.27 1.10 6.55
N GLU A 301 27.65 0.38 7.60
CA GLU A 301 28.29 -0.92 7.51
C GLU A 301 27.48 -1.97 8.29
N ILE A 302 27.45 -3.19 7.78
CA ILE A 302 26.84 -4.33 8.48
C ILE A 302 27.85 -5.43 8.70
N ALA A 303 27.85 -6.00 9.90
CA ALA A 303 28.65 -7.17 10.25
C ALA A 303 27.75 -8.27 10.80
N LYS A 304 27.79 -9.48 10.22
CA LYS A 304 27.04 -10.63 10.74
C LYS A 304 27.53 -10.97 12.15
N VAL A 305 26.59 -11.20 13.05
CA VAL A 305 26.84 -11.76 14.37
C VAL A 305 26.64 -13.26 14.28
N SER A 306 27.65 -14.01 14.68
CA SER A 306 27.62 -15.47 14.81
C SER A 306 26.66 -15.92 15.90
#